data_AF-A0A7Y2GYV2-F1
#
_entry.id   AF-A0A7Y2GYV2-F1
#
_cell.length_a   1.000
_cell.length_b   1.000
_cell.length_c   1.000
_cell.angle_alpha   90.00
_cell.angle_beta   90.00
_cell.angle_gamma   90.00
#
_symmetry.space_group_name_H-M   'P 1'
#
loop_
_entity.id
_entity.type
_entity.pdbx_description
1 polymer ?
#
loop_
_entity_poly.entity_id
_entity_poly.type
_entity_poly.pdbx_seq_one_letter_code
_entity_poly.pdbx_strand_id
1 'polypeptide(L)'
;MRARITWIFAVMASVVVMTALDAGRAYGQASDASVSGTGQSSPAAAVVRGTVTDADSGEPLPDATLVLRRSGRLVDARVTDVSGGFVFQRIAAGRYVLRTSYIGFDVQTDSLDLTEDEIVTLDIALVPSSAQMQELIVETARTGGDRFVAGLETITSADLKRVPMPDVSYDLAGYLQTLPGVVSTGDRGGQLFVRGGTPTQNLILLDGMPIYQPFHIVGFYSAFPADIISFTDVYAGGFGARYGGRISSVIDINTRNGSKEQVRASASIAPFLSGVQLEFPVVKGESSLMLSVRESIIDRVSN
;
A
#
# COMPACT_ATOMS: atom_id res chain seq x y z
N MET A 1 40.22 33.09 27.94
CA MET A 1 38.99 33.28 27.15
C MET A 1 38.36 31.91 26.92
N ARG A 2 37.19 31.64 27.50
CA ARG A 2 36.47 30.36 27.34
C ARG A 2 35.47 30.52 26.18
N ALA A 3 35.69 29.83 25.07
CA ALA A 3 34.72 29.75 23.98
C ALA A 3 33.66 28.69 24.32
N ARG A 4 32.40 29.11 24.41
CA ARG A 4 31.24 28.22 24.56
C ARG A 4 30.86 27.72 23.18
N ILE A 5 30.97 26.42 22.95
CA ILE A 5 30.46 25.74 21.76
C ILE A 5 29.02 25.33 22.09
N THR A 6 28.07 26.01 21.43
CA THR A 6 26.64 25.70 21.50
C THR A 6 26.36 24.58 20.51
N TRP A 7 25.98 23.41 21.00
CA TRP A 7 25.52 22.28 20.20
C TRP A 7 24.02 22.43 19.93
N ILE A 8 23.63 22.53 18.66
CA ILE A 8 22.22 22.45 18.25
C ILE A 8 22.01 21.03 17.73
N PHE A 9 21.41 20.17 18.58
CA PHE A 9 20.88 18.87 18.16
C PHE A 9 19.49 19.09 17.56
N ALA A 10 19.33 18.84 16.26
CA ALA A 10 18.02 18.74 15.63
C ALA A 10 17.64 17.25 15.54
N VAL A 11 16.97 16.75 16.58
CA VAL A 11 16.27 15.46 16.54
C VAL A 11 14.88 15.73 15.99
N MET A 12 14.63 15.39 14.72
CA MET A 12 13.26 15.33 14.21
C MET A 12 12.67 13.97 14.60
N ALA A 13 11.98 13.94 15.73
CA ALA A 13 11.12 12.82 16.11
C ALA A 13 9.73 13.08 15.52
N SER A 14 9.43 12.44 14.39
CA SER A 14 8.05 12.38 13.90
C SER A 14 7.30 11.32 14.70
N VAL A 15 6.54 11.77 15.70
CA VAL A 15 5.62 10.93 16.48
C VAL A 15 4.23 11.08 15.86
N VAL A 16 3.77 10.07 15.13
CA VAL A 16 2.38 9.98 14.68
C VAL A 16 1.67 9.01 15.63
N VAL A 17 0.80 9.55 16.48
CA VAL A 17 -0.10 8.77 17.34
C VAL A 17 -1.47 8.83 16.68
N MET A 18 -1.94 7.71 16.14
CA MET A 18 -3.27 7.62 15.55
C MET A 18 -4.12 6.66 16.39
N THR A 19 -4.96 7.23 17.25
CA THR A 19 -6.01 6.51 18.00
C THR A 19 -7.29 6.54 17.18
N ALA A 20 -7.75 5.40 16.67
CA ALA A 20 -9.09 5.28 16.11
C ALA A 20 -10.06 4.90 17.26
N LEU A 21 -11.03 5.78 17.53
CA LEU A 21 -12.11 5.54 18.48
C LEU A 21 -13.37 5.25 17.66
N ASP A 22 -13.81 3.99 17.62
CA ASP A 22 -15.05 3.62 16.93
C ASP A 22 -16.26 3.85 17.86
N ALA A 23 -17.19 4.69 17.42
CA ALA A 23 -18.40 5.02 18.15
C ALA A 23 -19.61 4.56 17.34
N GLY A 24 -20.01 3.32 17.57
CA GLY A 24 -21.27 2.77 17.05
C GLY A 24 -22.48 3.58 17.51
N ARG A 25 -23.33 3.95 16.56
CA ARG A 25 -24.75 4.30 16.80
C ARG A 25 -25.63 3.79 15.67
N ALA A 26 -26.45 2.80 16.02
CA ALA A 26 -27.64 2.42 15.28
C ALA A 26 -28.74 3.48 15.42
N TYR A 27 -29.48 3.74 14.34
CA TYR A 27 -30.88 4.18 14.38
C TYR A 27 -31.60 3.67 13.12
N GLY A 28 -32.85 3.24 13.29
CA GLY A 28 -33.55 2.35 12.38
C GLY A 28 -34.67 2.96 11.53
N GLN A 29 -35.42 2.00 10.95
CA GLN A 29 -36.78 2.01 10.41
C GLN A 29 -37.06 2.47 8.97
N ALA A 30 -37.40 1.45 8.18
CA ALA A 30 -38.66 1.26 7.45
C ALA A 30 -39.00 2.17 6.26
N SER A 31 -39.12 1.53 5.09
CA SER A 31 -40.28 1.77 4.23
C SER A 31 -40.67 0.48 3.50
N ASP A 32 -41.95 0.15 3.66
CA ASP A 32 -42.70 -0.94 3.07
C ASP A 32 -42.89 -0.68 1.56
N ALA A 33 -42.61 -1.68 0.73
CA ALA A 33 -43.13 -1.74 -0.63
C ALA A 33 -43.29 -3.19 -1.05
N SER A 34 -44.49 -3.71 -0.81
CA SER A 34 -44.99 -4.97 -1.33
C SER A 34 -45.22 -4.85 -2.84
N VAL A 35 -44.45 -5.62 -3.62
CA VAL A 35 -44.78 -5.91 -5.02
C VAL A 35 -44.85 -7.42 -5.17
N SER A 36 -46.08 -7.93 -5.27
CA SER A 36 -46.39 -9.29 -5.68
C SER A 36 -46.08 -9.44 -7.18
N GLY A 37 -44.99 -10.13 -7.50
CA GLY A 37 -44.62 -10.51 -8.85
C GLY A 37 -44.36 -12.02 -8.91
N THR A 38 -45.12 -12.70 -9.75
CA THR A 38 -45.13 -14.13 -10.03
C THR A 38 -43.73 -14.76 -10.15
N GLY A 39 -43.56 -15.92 -9.50
CA GLY A 39 -42.33 -16.67 -9.41
C GLY A 39 -41.68 -17.02 -10.74
N GLN A 40 -40.43 -16.58 -10.88
CA GLN A 40 -39.36 -17.43 -11.40
C GLN A 40 -38.49 -17.75 -10.19
N SER A 41 -38.45 -19.02 -9.79
CA SER A 41 -37.45 -19.52 -8.85
C SER A 41 -36.07 -19.18 -9.41
N SER A 42 -35.46 -18.11 -8.91
CA SER A 42 -34.04 -17.87 -9.11
C SER A 42 -33.33 -19.14 -8.63
N PRO A 43 -32.38 -19.72 -9.39
CA PRO A 43 -31.66 -20.89 -8.92
C PRO A 43 -31.12 -20.57 -7.53
N ALA A 44 -31.34 -21.47 -6.56
CA ALA A 44 -30.90 -21.27 -5.18
C ALA A 44 -29.40 -20.95 -5.20
N ALA A 45 -29.04 -19.84 -4.56
CA ALA A 45 -27.79 -19.16 -4.87
C ALA A 45 -27.08 -18.77 -3.58
N ALA A 46 -25.91 -19.37 -3.37
CA ALA A 46 -25.03 -19.07 -2.27
C ALA A 46 -24.39 -17.68 -2.43
N VAL A 47 -24.00 -17.11 -1.30
CA VAL A 47 -23.21 -15.88 -1.20
C VAL A 47 -21.91 -16.21 -0.50
N VAL A 48 -20.78 -15.84 -1.11
CA VAL A 48 -19.46 -15.96 -0.49
C VAL A 48 -18.94 -14.55 -0.26
N ARG A 49 -18.66 -14.20 0.99
CA ARG A 49 -18.10 -12.90 1.36
C ARG A 49 -16.88 -13.09 2.24
N GLY A 50 -16.07 -12.06 2.38
CA GLY A 50 -14.89 -12.18 3.20
C GLY A 50 -13.99 -10.97 3.17
N THR A 51 -12.85 -11.10 3.83
CA THR A 51 -11.75 -10.14 3.79
C THR A 51 -10.45 -10.83 3.39
N VAL A 52 -9.59 -10.10 2.67
CA VAL A 52 -8.24 -10.53 2.35
C VAL A 52 -7.26 -9.63 3.09
N THR A 53 -6.39 -10.24 3.88
CA THR A 53 -5.39 -9.54 4.68
C THR A 53 -3.99 -10.10 4.43
N ASP A 54 -2.99 -9.31 4.74
CA ASP A 54 -1.61 -9.77 4.86
C ASP A 54 -1.48 -10.61 6.14
N ALA A 55 -1.07 -11.87 6.00
CA ALA A 55 -0.87 -12.81 7.11
C ALA A 55 0.17 -12.34 8.12
N ASP A 56 1.10 -11.49 7.66
CA ASP A 56 2.24 -11.03 8.40
C ASP A 56 1.88 -9.78 9.23
N SER A 57 1.27 -8.78 8.61
CA SER A 57 0.98 -7.48 9.23
C SER A 57 -0.45 -7.37 9.79
N GLY A 58 -1.39 -8.17 9.27
CA GLY A 58 -2.83 -8.04 9.52
C GLY A 58 -3.48 -6.89 8.75
N GLU A 59 -2.76 -6.24 7.82
CA GLU A 59 -3.30 -5.17 7.00
C GLU A 59 -4.29 -5.68 5.94
N PRO A 60 -5.39 -4.96 5.67
CA PRO A 60 -6.27 -5.29 4.56
C PRO A 60 -5.53 -5.10 3.23
N LEU A 61 -5.73 -6.04 2.30
CA LEU A 61 -5.13 -5.99 0.97
C LEU A 61 -6.17 -5.52 -0.06
N PRO A 62 -6.16 -4.23 -0.45
CA PRO A 62 -6.99 -3.75 -1.55
C PRO A 62 -6.51 -4.28 -2.89
N ASP A 63 -7.41 -4.37 -3.88
CA ASP A 63 -7.11 -4.81 -5.25
C ASP A 63 -6.55 -6.25 -5.38
N ALA A 64 -6.67 -7.07 -4.33
CA ALA A 64 -6.39 -8.51 -4.39
C ALA A 64 -7.37 -9.20 -5.32
N THR A 65 -6.85 -9.98 -6.27
CA THR A 65 -7.66 -10.67 -7.28
C THR A 65 -8.13 -12.01 -6.75
N LEU A 66 -9.45 -12.21 -6.72
CA LEU A 66 -10.11 -13.46 -6.39
C LEU A 66 -10.73 -14.08 -7.64
N VAL A 67 -10.38 -15.33 -7.93
CA VAL A 67 -10.87 -16.08 -9.09
C VAL A 67 -11.58 -17.33 -8.61
N LEU A 68 -12.89 -17.39 -8.87
CA LEU A 68 -13.72 -18.55 -8.54
C LEU A 68 -13.86 -19.46 -9.75
N ARG A 69 -13.45 -20.72 -9.61
CA ARG A 69 -13.51 -21.73 -10.67
C ARG A 69 -14.35 -22.94 -10.27
N ARG A 70 -15.08 -23.51 -11.23
CA ARG A 70 -15.80 -24.79 -11.09
C ARG A 70 -15.34 -25.74 -12.18
N SER A 71 -14.85 -26.92 -11.81
CA SER A 71 -14.32 -27.91 -12.76
C SER A 71 -13.33 -27.33 -13.77
N GLY A 72 -12.47 -26.41 -13.31
CA GLY A 72 -11.45 -25.74 -14.14
C GLY A 72 -11.95 -24.56 -14.99
N ARG A 73 -13.26 -24.30 -15.07
CA ARG A 73 -13.82 -23.15 -15.80
C ARG A 73 -13.97 -21.94 -14.88
N LEU A 74 -13.64 -20.75 -15.39
CA LEU A 74 -13.93 -19.49 -14.72
C LEU A 74 -15.43 -19.33 -14.53
N VAL A 75 -15.85 -19.10 -13.28
CA VAL A 75 -17.23 -18.82 -12.91
C VAL A 75 -17.39 -17.33 -12.70
N ASP A 76 -16.51 -16.76 -11.88
CA ASP A 76 -16.50 -15.34 -11.59
C ASP A 76 -15.12 -14.88 -11.12
N ALA A 77 -14.85 -13.57 -11.23
CA ALA A 77 -13.65 -12.94 -10.72
C ALA A 77 -13.98 -11.59 -10.07
N ARG A 78 -13.33 -11.27 -8.96
CA ARG A 78 -13.49 -10.02 -8.21
C ARG A 78 -12.15 -9.49 -7.75
N VAL A 79 -12.14 -8.21 -7.44
CA VAL A 79 -11.06 -7.53 -6.73
C VAL A 79 -11.58 -7.04 -5.39
N THR A 80 -10.73 -7.05 -4.36
CA THR A 80 -11.08 -6.53 -3.04
C THR A 80 -11.17 -5.01 -3.02
N ASP A 81 -12.00 -4.48 -2.13
CA ASP A 81 -12.10 -3.04 -1.89
C ASP A 81 -10.99 -2.51 -0.95
N VAL A 82 -11.04 -1.22 -0.61
CA VAL A 82 -10.08 -0.54 0.28
C VAL A 82 -9.96 -1.15 1.69
N SER A 83 -10.97 -1.91 2.12
CA SER A 83 -10.98 -2.63 3.40
C SER A 83 -10.56 -4.09 3.26
N GLY A 84 -10.10 -4.51 2.07
CA GLY A 84 -9.80 -5.90 1.76
C GLY A 84 -11.05 -6.75 1.55
N GLY A 85 -12.25 -6.16 1.54
CA GLY A 85 -13.52 -6.86 1.47
C GLY A 85 -13.85 -7.38 0.07
N PHE A 86 -14.52 -8.53 -0.02
CA PHE A 86 -15.06 -9.06 -1.28
C PHE A 86 -16.42 -9.74 -1.08
N VAL A 87 -17.23 -9.78 -2.15
CA VAL A 87 -18.51 -10.51 -2.18
C VAL A 87 -18.75 -11.13 -3.56
N PHE A 88 -18.95 -12.44 -3.60
CA PHE A 88 -19.56 -13.19 -4.70
C PHE A 88 -21.02 -13.44 -4.38
N GLN A 89 -21.90 -13.04 -5.30
CA GLN A 89 -23.34 -13.23 -5.16
C GLN A 89 -23.84 -14.20 -6.21
N ARG A 90 -24.96 -14.86 -5.90
CA ARG A 90 -25.70 -15.70 -6.84
C ARG A 90 -24.89 -16.91 -7.36
N ILE A 91 -24.12 -17.56 -6.50
CA ILE A 91 -23.30 -18.72 -6.86
C ILE A 91 -24.13 -20.00 -6.70
N ALA A 92 -24.29 -20.77 -7.77
CA ALA A 92 -25.03 -22.03 -7.70
C ALA A 92 -24.34 -23.05 -6.77
N ALA A 93 -25.10 -23.92 -6.11
CA ALA A 93 -24.52 -24.97 -5.26
C ALA A 93 -23.52 -25.88 -6.04
N GLY A 94 -22.49 -26.33 -5.33
CA GLY A 94 -21.44 -27.20 -5.85
C GLY A 94 -20.05 -26.92 -5.30
N ARG A 95 -19.07 -27.67 -5.80
CA ARG A 95 -17.66 -27.53 -5.44
C ARG A 95 -16.96 -26.50 -6.31
N TYR A 96 -16.29 -25.57 -5.67
CA TYR A 96 -15.51 -24.51 -6.29
C TYR A 96 -14.08 -24.49 -5.77
N VAL A 97 -13.21 -23.88 -6.55
CA VAL A 97 -11.85 -23.54 -6.16
C VAL A 97 -11.74 -22.03 -6.23
N LEU A 98 -11.49 -21.39 -5.09
CA LEU A 98 -11.20 -19.98 -4.98
C LEU A 98 -9.69 -19.80 -4.99
N ARG A 99 -9.19 -19.07 -5.98
CA ARG A 99 -7.78 -18.70 -6.08
C ARG A 99 -7.64 -17.22 -5.79
N THR A 100 -6.88 -16.88 -4.76
CA THR A 100 -6.65 -15.50 -4.32
C THR A 100 -5.18 -15.15 -4.58
N SER A 101 -4.95 -14.01 -5.23
CA SER A 101 -3.61 -13.55 -5.58
C SER A 101 -3.47 -12.05 -5.45
N TYR A 102 -2.33 -11.61 -4.92
CA TYR A 102 -1.96 -10.21 -4.81
C TYR A 102 -0.47 -10.04 -5.10
N ILE A 103 -0.07 -8.88 -5.63
CA ILE A 103 1.30 -8.64 -6.06
C ILE A 103 2.24 -8.69 -4.86
N GLY A 104 3.28 -9.52 -4.93
CA GLY A 104 4.23 -9.70 -3.84
C GLY A 104 3.80 -10.72 -2.78
N PHE A 105 2.72 -11.47 -3.01
CA PHE A 105 2.21 -12.50 -2.12
C PHE A 105 2.11 -13.86 -2.82
N ASP A 106 2.23 -14.93 -2.05
CA ASP A 106 2.02 -16.28 -2.53
C ASP A 106 0.53 -16.49 -2.85
N VAL A 107 0.26 -17.20 -3.95
CA VAL A 107 -1.10 -17.49 -4.38
C VAL A 107 -1.73 -18.51 -3.45
N GLN A 108 -2.84 -18.15 -2.81
CA GLN A 108 -3.63 -19.06 -1.99
C GLN A 108 -4.76 -19.69 -2.80
N THR A 109 -5.01 -20.98 -2.57
CA THR A 109 -6.07 -21.73 -3.24
C THR A 109 -6.91 -22.49 -2.22
N ASP A 110 -8.18 -22.14 -2.11
CA ASP A 110 -9.13 -22.73 -1.18
C ASP A 110 -10.22 -23.52 -1.94
N SER A 111 -10.58 -24.69 -1.42
CA SER A 111 -11.71 -25.47 -1.93
C SER A 111 -12.98 -25.15 -1.16
N LEU A 112 -14.02 -24.71 -1.86
CA LEU A 112 -15.32 -24.36 -1.28
C LEU A 112 -16.38 -25.37 -1.72
N ASP A 113 -17.06 -26.01 -0.79
CA ASP A 113 -18.23 -26.84 -1.05
C ASP A 113 -19.47 -26.03 -0.64
N LEU A 114 -20.16 -25.43 -1.62
CA LEU A 114 -21.30 -24.54 -1.38
C LEU A 114 -22.63 -25.29 -1.49
N THR A 115 -23.49 -25.09 -0.50
CA THR A 115 -24.88 -25.57 -0.48
C THR A 115 -25.87 -24.47 -0.90
N GLU A 116 -27.11 -24.86 -1.17
CA GLU A 116 -28.16 -23.92 -1.60
C GLU A 116 -28.49 -22.92 -0.48
N ASP A 117 -28.59 -21.63 -0.85
CA ASP A 117 -28.88 -20.49 0.04
C ASP A 117 -27.88 -20.29 1.20
N GLU A 118 -26.68 -20.84 1.08
CA GLU A 118 -25.61 -20.69 2.07
C GLU A 118 -24.91 -19.32 1.99
N ILE A 119 -24.62 -18.73 3.15
CA ILE A 119 -23.76 -17.55 3.27
C ILE A 119 -22.44 -17.96 3.92
N VAL A 120 -21.39 -18.05 3.13
CA VAL A 120 -20.04 -18.38 3.60
C VAL A 120 -19.25 -17.10 3.84
N THR A 121 -18.62 -16.99 5.01
CA THR A 121 -17.70 -15.89 5.33
C THR A 121 -16.28 -16.45 5.42
N LEU A 122 -15.34 -15.88 4.68
CA LEU A 122 -13.94 -16.31 4.59
C LEU A 122 -13.00 -15.18 5.01
N ASP A 123 -12.05 -15.50 5.87
CA ASP A 123 -10.93 -14.60 6.20
C ASP A 123 -9.67 -15.20 5.59
N ILE A 124 -9.17 -14.58 4.53
CA ILE A 124 -8.06 -15.09 3.72
C ILE A 124 -6.80 -14.28 4.05
N ALA A 125 -5.83 -14.92 4.70
CA ALA A 125 -4.56 -14.30 5.06
C ALA A 125 -3.46 -14.73 4.07
N LEU A 126 -3.06 -13.84 3.17
CA LEU A 126 -2.00 -14.10 2.18
C LEU A 126 -0.61 -13.95 2.79
N VAL A 127 0.30 -14.86 2.47
CA VAL A 127 1.69 -14.82 2.92
C VAL A 127 2.56 -14.04 1.92
N PRO A 128 3.37 -13.05 2.34
CA PRO A 128 4.30 -12.35 1.45
C PRO A 128 5.28 -13.32 0.77
N SER A 129 5.40 -13.21 -0.56
CA SER A 129 6.28 -14.07 -1.35
C SER A 129 7.72 -13.59 -1.27
N SER A 130 8.66 -14.50 -1.01
CA SER A 130 10.11 -14.22 -0.96
C SER A 130 10.84 -14.45 -2.28
N ALA A 131 10.16 -14.95 -3.32
CA ALA A 131 10.78 -15.37 -4.59
C ALA A 131 10.00 -14.89 -5.82
N GLN A 132 10.73 -14.75 -6.94
CA GLN A 132 10.35 -14.11 -8.20
C GLN A 132 8.94 -14.44 -8.73
N MET A 133 8.28 -13.38 -9.20
CA MET A 133 6.94 -13.35 -9.81
C MET A 133 6.72 -14.49 -10.81
N GLN A 134 5.75 -15.37 -10.54
CA GLN A 134 5.14 -16.20 -11.57
C GLN A 134 4.07 -15.36 -12.30
N GLU A 135 4.12 -15.43 -13.62
CA GLU A 135 3.27 -14.71 -14.56
C GLU A 135 1.78 -14.77 -14.17
N LEU A 136 1.20 -13.61 -13.88
CA LEU A 136 -0.21 -13.44 -13.61
C LEU A 136 -0.97 -13.50 -14.94
N ILE A 137 -1.60 -14.64 -15.25
CA ILE A 137 -2.57 -14.72 -16.34
C ILE A 137 -3.83 -13.97 -15.88
N VAL A 138 -3.95 -12.71 -16.27
CA VAL A 138 -5.15 -11.88 -16.07
C VAL A 138 -6.20 -12.30 -17.10
N GLU A 139 -7.04 -13.27 -16.75
CA GLU A 139 -8.25 -13.59 -17.52
C GLU A 139 -9.38 -12.65 -17.06
N THR A 140 -9.36 -11.39 -17.47
CA THR A 140 -10.48 -10.47 -17.21
C THR A 140 -11.60 -10.73 -18.23
N ALA A 141 -12.73 -11.22 -17.74
CA ALA A 141 -14.01 -10.99 -18.40
C ALA A 141 -14.30 -9.49 -18.30
N ARG A 142 -14.07 -8.76 -19.39
CA ARG A 142 -14.33 -7.33 -19.54
C ARG A 142 -15.71 -6.97 -18.99
N THR A 143 -15.78 -6.30 -17.84
CA THR A 143 -16.77 -5.27 -17.45
C THR A 143 -16.32 -4.65 -16.11
N GLY A 144 -15.53 -3.58 -16.18
CA GLY A 144 -15.07 -2.84 -15.01
C GLY A 144 -13.92 -1.93 -15.41
N GLY A 145 -14.18 -0.63 -15.56
CA GLY A 145 -13.22 0.32 -16.08
C GLY A 145 -12.07 0.55 -15.11
N ASP A 146 -10.92 -0.08 -15.37
CA ASP A 146 -9.64 0.42 -14.89
C ASP A 146 -9.48 1.85 -15.39
N ARG A 147 -9.45 2.81 -14.47
CA ARG A 147 -9.05 4.18 -14.81
C ARG A 147 -7.55 4.15 -15.07
N PHE A 148 -7.16 3.77 -16.29
CA PHE A 148 -5.83 4.06 -16.80
C PHE A 148 -5.64 5.58 -16.80
N VAL A 149 -5.03 6.12 -15.75
CA VAL A 149 -4.63 7.52 -15.68
C VAL A 149 -3.26 7.62 -16.34
N ALA A 150 -3.22 8.15 -17.55
CA ALA A 150 -1.97 8.29 -18.29
C ALA A 150 -0.93 9.09 -17.48
N GLY A 151 0.21 8.46 -17.16
CA GLY A 151 1.28 9.07 -16.38
C GLY A 151 1.16 8.92 -14.87
N LEU A 152 0.27 8.06 -14.37
CA LEU A 152 0.31 7.52 -13.02
C LEU A 152 1.23 6.28 -12.99
N GLU A 153 2.18 6.29 -12.07
CA GLU A 153 2.97 5.12 -11.68
C GLU A 153 2.77 4.86 -10.19
N THR A 154 2.41 3.64 -9.81
CA THR A 154 2.30 3.24 -8.39
C THR A 154 3.52 2.42 -8.01
N ILE A 155 4.26 2.90 -7.00
CA ILE A 155 5.51 2.31 -6.52
C ILE A 155 5.26 1.68 -5.16
N THR A 156 5.46 0.39 -5.02
CA THR A 156 5.35 -0.34 -3.75
C THR A 156 6.71 -0.44 -3.06
N SER A 157 6.72 -0.80 -1.78
CA SER A 157 7.96 -1.11 -1.05
C SER A 157 8.79 -2.21 -1.71
N ALA A 158 8.15 -3.17 -2.40
CA ALA A 158 8.82 -4.23 -3.13
C ALA A 158 9.53 -3.71 -4.40
N ASP A 159 8.99 -2.69 -5.05
CA ASP A 159 9.60 -2.07 -6.23
C ASP A 159 10.88 -1.32 -5.85
N LEU A 160 10.87 -0.61 -4.72
CA LEU A 160 12.03 0.11 -4.20
C LEU A 160 13.25 -0.82 -4.01
N LYS A 161 13.02 -2.04 -3.54
CA LYS A 161 14.08 -3.06 -3.33
C LYS A 161 14.74 -3.55 -4.61
N ARG A 162 14.12 -3.33 -5.78
CA ARG A 162 14.65 -3.77 -7.09
C ARG A 162 15.62 -2.79 -7.69
N VAL A 163 15.63 -1.53 -7.24
CA VAL A 163 16.57 -0.52 -7.73
C VAL A 163 17.85 -0.60 -6.91
N PRO A 164 18.98 -0.99 -7.52
CA PRO A 164 20.25 -1.06 -6.80
C PRO A 164 20.71 0.34 -6.43
N MET A 165 20.94 0.56 -5.14
CA MET A 165 21.61 1.76 -4.63
C MET A 165 23.09 1.46 -4.35
N PRO A 166 23.96 2.49 -4.28
CA PRO A 166 25.37 2.32 -3.91
C PRO A 166 25.57 1.75 -2.50
N ASP A 167 24.51 1.79 -1.69
CA ASP A 167 24.42 1.25 -0.35
C ASP A 167 23.47 0.04 -0.34
N VAL A 168 23.55 -0.81 0.69
CA VAL A 168 22.65 -1.98 0.88
C VAL A 168 21.20 -1.54 1.17
N SER A 169 20.95 -0.23 1.23
CA SER A 169 19.63 0.37 1.39
C SER A 169 18.88 0.51 0.07
N TYR A 170 17.58 0.74 0.16
CA TYR A 170 16.71 1.12 -0.95
C TYR A 170 15.97 2.39 -0.55
N ASP A 171 15.71 3.26 -1.53
CA ASP A 171 15.16 4.60 -1.27
C ASP A 171 14.29 5.09 -2.43
N LEU A 172 13.22 5.81 -2.10
CA LEU A 172 12.29 6.39 -3.07
C LEU A 172 12.99 7.38 -4.02
N ALA A 173 13.97 8.16 -3.55
CA ALA A 173 14.68 9.15 -4.35
C ALA A 173 15.49 8.51 -5.48
N GLY A 174 16.11 7.35 -5.19
CA GLY A 174 16.82 6.56 -6.18
C GLY A 174 15.87 5.95 -7.20
N TYR A 175 14.74 5.41 -6.74
CA TYR A 175 13.72 4.84 -7.62
C TYR A 175 13.11 5.91 -8.55
N LEU A 176 12.76 7.08 -8.03
CA LEU A 176 12.18 8.17 -8.82
C LEU A 176 13.07 8.59 -9.98
N GLN A 177 14.40 8.51 -9.84
CA GLN A 177 15.35 8.81 -10.93
C GLN A 177 15.33 7.79 -12.07
N THR A 178 14.78 6.59 -11.84
CA THR A 178 14.60 5.59 -12.89
C THR A 178 13.35 5.84 -13.73
N LEU A 179 12.43 6.68 -13.26
CA LEU A 179 11.18 6.96 -13.96
C LEU A 179 11.39 7.85 -15.19
N PRO A 180 10.70 7.56 -16.31
CA PRO A 180 10.82 8.35 -17.51
C PRO A 180 10.30 9.78 -17.31
N GLY A 181 11.11 10.76 -17.70
CA GLY A 181 10.79 12.17 -17.56
C GLY A 181 11.02 12.73 -16.16
N VAL A 182 11.58 11.95 -15.24
CA VAL A 182 12.14 12.46 -13.98
C VAL A 182 13.63 12.68 -14.17
N VAL A 183 14.07 13.90 -13.90
CA VAL A 183 15.48 14.28 -13.91
C VAL A 183 15.81 14.85 -12.54
N SER A 184 16.90 14.39 -11.96
CA SER A 184 17.49 15.01 -10.77
C SER A 184 18.74 15.75 -11.22
N THR A 185 18.83 17.06 -10.97
CA THR A 185 20.00 17.86 -11.37
C THR A 185 20.71 18.46 -10.17
N GLY A 186 22.02 18.65 -10.32
CA GLY A 186 22.89 19.35 -9.38
C GLY A 186 23.92 18.42 -8.76
N ASP A 187 25.14 18.95 -8.56
CA ASP A 187 26.28 18.28 -7.93
C ASP A 187 26.01 17.84 -6.48
N ARG A 188 24.83 18.22 -5.96
CA ARG A 188 24.36 18.03 -4.59
C ARG A 188 22.97 17.40 -4.47
N GLY A 189 22.43 16.78 -5.52
CA GLY A 189 21.17 15.99 -5.54
C GLY A 189 19.90 16.68 -4.99
N GLY A 190 18.75 16.01 -5.08
CA GLY A 190 17.55 16.37 -4.27
C GLY A 190 16.61 17.40 -4.86
N GLN A 191 16.82 17.80 -6.11
CA GLN A 191 15.88 18.62 -6.87
C GLN A 191 15.31 17.79 -8.01
N LEU A 192 14.03 17.42 -7.91
CA LEU A 192 13.36 16.68 -8.97
C LEU A 192 12.75 17.63 -10.00
N PHE A 193 13.01 17.34 -11.27
CA PHE A 193 12.42 17.98 -12.42
C PHE A 193 11.60 16.92 -13.14
N VAL A 194 10.28 17.08 -13.16
CA VAL A 194 9.39 16.10 -13.77
C VAL A 194 8.77 16.71 -15.01
N ARG A 195 8.95 16.06 -16.16
CA ARG A 195 8.50 16.54 -17.48
C ARG A 195 8.85 18.01 -17.78
N GLY A 196 10.04 18.44 -17.35
CA GLY A 196 10.55 19.80 -17.56
C GLY A 196 10.05 20.85 -16.56
N GLY A 197 9.23 20.47 -15.58
CA GLY A 197 8.83 21.34 -14.48
C GLY A 197 9.94 21.57 -13.46
N THR A 198 9.91 22.71 -12.79
CA THR A 198 10.86 23.04 -11.72
C THR A 198 10.52 22.29 -10.43
N PRO A 199 11.49 22.10 -9.50
CA PRO A 199 11.22 21.42 -8.23
C PRO A 199 10.07 22.02 -7.41
N THR A 200 9.88 23.34 -7.52
CA THR A 200 8.77 24.07 -6.87
C THR A 200 7.39 23.75 -7.43
N GLN A 201 7.31 23.19 -8.64
CA GLN A 201 6.07 22.86 -9.34
C GLN A 201 5.60 21.43 -9.05
N ASN A 202 6.44 20.60 -8.43
CA ASN A 202 6.06 19.29 -7.92
C ASN A 202 5.37 19.44 -6.57
N LEU A 203 4.38 18.59 -6.30
CA LEU A 203 3.79 18.42 -4.98
C LEU A 203 4.18 17.06 -4.46
N ILE A 204 4.73 17.04 -3.25
CA ILE A 204 5.10 15.80 -2.56
C ILE A 204 4.24 15.76 -1.30
N LEU A 205 3.47 14.69 -1.16
CA LEU A 205 2.57 14.43 -0.04
C LEU A 205 3.07 13.23 0.73
N LEU A 206 2.95 13.28 2.05
CA LEU A 206 3.05 12.12 2.93
C LEU A 206 1.72 12.01 3.68
N ASP A 207 0.97 10.94 3.44
CA ASP A 207 -0.36 10.72 4.01
C ASP A 207 -1.28 11.95 3.84
N GLY A 208 -1.22 12.56 2.64
CA GLY A 208 -1.96 13.77 2.29
C GLY A 208 -1.36 15.10 2.78
N MET A 209 -0.29 15.09 3.58
CA MET A 209 0.36 16.31 4.08
C MET A 209 1.48 16.77 3.15
N PRO A 210 1.52 18.06 2.74
CA PRO A 210 2.56 18.56 1.84
C PRO A 210 3.93 18.62 2.52
N ILE A 211 4.94 18.02 1.87
CA ILE A 211 6.34 18.01 2.29
C ILE A 211 7.17 18.84 1.31
N TYR A 212 7.81 19.90 1.82
CA TYR A 212 8.61 20.83 1.01
C TYR A 212 10.09 20.42 0.89
N GLN A 213 10.61 19.66 1.85
CA GLN A 213 11.98 19.13 1.84
C GLN A 213 11.96 17.59 1.99
N PRO A 214 11.52 16.87 0.95
CA PRO A 214 11.36 15.42 1.01
C PRO A 214 12.66 14.64 0.78
N PHE A 215 13.78 15.31 0.53
CA PHE A 215 15.08 14.69 0.30
C PHE A 215 16.11 15.18 1.32
N HIS A 216 16.95 14.26 1.79
CA HIS A 216 17.99 14.45 2.81
C HIS A 216 19.34 13.89 2.30
N ILE A 217 20.44 14.24 2.97
CA ILE A 217 21.82 13.84 2.61
C ILE A 217 22.14 14.20 1.16
N VAL A 218 22.28 15.51 0.89
CA VAL A 218 22.70 15.97 -0.45
C VAL A 218 21.76 15.40 -1.53
N GLY A 219 20.49 15.23 -1.16
CA GLY A 219 19.43 14.82 -2.05
C GLY A 219 19.55 13.43 -2.70
N PHE A 220 20.42 12.57 -2.16
CA PHE A 220 20.54 11.18 -2.58
C PHE A 220 19.49 10.27 -1.92
N TYR A 221 18.97 10.67 -0.76
CA TYR A 221 18.03 9.88 0.02
C TYR A 221 16.75 10.66 0.28
N SER A 222 15.65 9.94 0.44
CA SER A 222 14.37 10.49 0.86
C SER A 222 14.38 10.71 2.36
N ALA A 223 13.67 11.73 2.81
CA ALA A 223 13.37 11.95 4.22
C ALA A 223 12.53 10.81 4.82
N PHE A 224 11.94 9.97 3.97
CA PHE A 224 11.07 8.86 4.35
C PHE A 224 11.86 7.54 4.28
N PRO A 225 11.95 6.76 5.38
CA PRO A 225 12.38 5.37 5.33
C PRO A 225 11.56 4.58 4.32
N ALA A 226 12.20 3.84 3.41
CA ALA A 226 11.45 3.00 2.48
C ALA A 226 10.66 1.89 3.18
N ASP A 227 11.08 1.47 4.38
CA ASP A 227 10.41 0.45 5.20
C ASP A 227 9.07 0.88 5.80
N ILE A 228 8.79 2.19 5.83
CA ILE A 228 7.51 2.71 6.31
C ILE A 228 6.55 3.02 5.16
N ILE A 229 7.02 2.97 3.91
CA ILE A 229 6.20 3.25 2.73
C ILE A 229 5.37 2.00 2.41
N SER A 230 4.05 2.14 2.34
CA SER A 230 3.18 1.12 1.76
C SER A 230 3.26 1.21 0.24
N PHE A 231 2.85 2.35 -0.31
CA PHE A 231 2.92 2.67 -1.73
C PHE A 231 3.14 4.16 -1.95
N THR A 232 3.54 4.53 -3.16
CA THR A 232 3.70 5.90 -3.61
C THR A 232 3.12 6.04 -5.01
N ASP A 233 2.14 6.93 -5.17
CA ASP A 233 1.60 7.27 -6.49
C ASP A 233 2.36 8.47 -7.07
N VAL A 234 2.97 8.28 -8.22
CA VAL A 234 3.68 9.32 -8.97
C VAL A 234 2.87 9.70 -10.20
N TYR A 235 2.25 10.87 -10.15
CA TYR A 235 1.58 11.49 -11.27
C TYR A 235 2.56 12.42 -11.99
N ALA A 236 3.06 12.01 -13.14
CA ALA A 236 3.85 12.86 -14.03
C ALA A 236 2.98 13.85 -14.84
N GLY A 237 1.73 14.07 -14.44
CA GLY A 237 0.72 14.90 -15.13
C GLY A 237 -0.67 14.27 -15.02
N GLY A 238 -1.71 14.97 -15.49
CA GLY A 238 -3.08 14.41 -15.53
C GLY A 238 -3.71 14.13 -14.16
N PHE A 239 -3.12 14.64 -13.08
CA PHE A 239 -3.63 14.50 -11.71
C PHE A 239 -4.90 15.34 -11.50
N GLY A 240 -5.78 14.86 -10.61
CA GLY A 240 -7.09 15.47 -10.38
C GLY A 240 -7.02 16.87 -9.76
N ALA A 241 -8.11 17.64 -9.89
CA ALA A 241 -8.23 19.01 -9.37
C ALA A 241 -7.97 19.14 -7.85
N ARG A 242 -8.08 18.04 -7.10
CA ARG A 242 -7.76 17.97 -5.66
C ARG A 242 -6.32 18.38 -5.33
N TYR A 243 -5.39 18.20 -6.26
CA TYR A 243 -3.97 18.53 -6.08
C TYR A 243 -3.60 19.93 -6.62
N GLY A 244 -4.55 20.87 -6.56
CA GLY A 244 -4.49 22.18 -7.20
C GLY A 244 -3.19 22.97 -7.02
N GLY A 245 -2.96 23.94 -7.92
CA GLY A 245 -1.81 24.86 -7.85
C GLY A 245 -0.47 24.28 -8.30
N ARG A 246 -0.46 23.05 -8.83
CA ARG A 246 0.73 22.33 -9.28
C ARG A 246 0.62 22.05 -10.76
N ILE A 247 1.74 22.16 -11.46
CA ILE A 247 1.77 22.13 -12.94
C ILE A 247 2.77 21.12 -13.50
N SER A 248 3.53 20.45 -12.63
CA SER A 248 4.56 19.48 -13.02
C SER A 248 4.16 18.06 -12.64
N SER A 249 4.13 17.75 -11.34
CA SER A 249 3.83 16.40 -10.85
C SER A 249 3.24 16.40 -9.44
N VAL A 250 2.63 15.27 -9.08
CA VAL A 250 2.21 14.93 -7.72
C VAL A 250 2.85 13.60 -7.34
N ILE A 251 3.50 13.54 -6.19
CA ILE A 251 4.09 12.34 -5.60
C ILE A 251 3.37 12.14 -4.26
N ASP A 252 2.49 11.16 -4.18
CA ASP A 252 1.61 10.90 -3.05
C ASP A 252 2.07 9.65 -2.30
N ILE A 253 2.79 9.84 -1.20
CA ILE A 253 3.44 8.79 -0.42
C ILE A 253 2.49 8.37 0.68
N ASN A 254 2.15 7.09 0.74
CA ASN A 254 1.30 6.52 1.77
C ASN A 254 2.11 5.58 2.65
N THR A 255 2.02 5.78 3.96
CA THR A 255 2.70 4.94 4.94
C THR A 255 1.89 3.68 5.24
N ARG A 256 2.58 2.61 5.64
CA ARG A 256 1.93 1.40 6.17
C ARG A 256 1.71 1.52 7.67
N ASN A 257 0.77 0.74 8.19
CA ASN A 257 0.58 0.59 9.63
C ASN A 257 1.64 -0.36 10.24
N GLY A 258 1.74 -0.29 11.56
CA GLY A 258 2.53 -1.28 12.32
C GLY A 258 1.83 -2.63 12.38
N SER A 259 2.60 -3.67 12.66
CA SER A 259 2.08 -5.01 12.94
C SER A 259 1.15 -5.01 14.16
N LYS A 260 -0.10 -5.44 13.96
CA LYS A 260 -1.12 -5.61 15.02
C LYS A 260 -1.07 -6.97 15.71
N GLU A 261 -0.27 -7.90 15.20
CA GLU A 261 -0.22 -9.28 15.71
C GLU A 261 1.03 -9.56 16.54
N GLN A 262 2.18 -9.18 15.99
CA GLN A 262 3.49 -9.53 16.56
C GLN A 262 4.41 -8.32 16.70
N VAL A 263 5.28 -8.37 17.70
CA VAL A 263 6.36 -7.40 17.85
C VAL A 263 7.38 -7.64 16.74
N ARG A 264 7.71 -6.63 15.95
CA ARG A 264 8.75 -6.69 14.92
C ARG A 264 9.86 -5.71 15.24
N ALA A 265 11.10 -6.11 14.99
CA ALA A 265 12.26 -5.25 15.16
C ALA A 265 13.20 -5.48 13.98
N SER A 266 13.68 -4.40 13.38
CA SER A 266 14.69 -4.45 12.32
C SER A 266 15.75 -3.39 12.56
N ALA A 267 16.97 -3.68 12.12
CA ALA A 267 18.08 -2.76 12.18
C ALA A 267 18.92 -2.88 10.92
N SER A 268 19.39 -1.76 10.40
CA SER A 268 20.26 -1.68 9.24
C SER A 268 21.50 -0.87 9.57
N ILE A 269 22.65 -1.39 9.16
CA ILE A 269 23.95 -0.72 9.29
C ILE A 269 24.51 -0.60 7.90
N ALA A 270 24.79 0.63 7.49
CA ALA A 270 25.25 0.95 6.17
C ALA A 270 26.22 2.14 6.23
N PRO A 271 27.15 2.30 5.26
CA PRO A 271 28.21 3.31 5.33
C PRO A 271 27.70 4.76 5.42
N PHE A 272 26.53 5.03 4.86
CA PHE A 272 25.96 6.38 4.82
C PHE A 272 24.78 6.57 5.78
N LEU A 273 23.97 5.53 5.98
CA LEU A 273 22.76 5.64 6.78
C LEU A 273 22.49 4.35 7.55
N SER A 274 22.28 4.47 8.85
CA SER A 274 21.80 3.38 9.71
C SER A 274 20.38 3.65 10.17
N GLY A 275 19.66 2.58 10.49
CA GLY A 275 18.30 2.69 10.97
C GLY A 275 17.94 1.60 11.96
N VAL A 276 16.99 1.92 12.83
CA VAL A 276 16.31 0.96 13.70
C VAL A 276 14.82 1.21 13.58
N GLN A 277 14.05 0.13 13.41
CA GLN A 277 12.60 0.15 13.40
C GLN A 277 12.06 -0.86 14.39
N LEU A 278 11.03 -0.45 15.10
CA LEU A 278 10.32 -1.26 16.09
C LEU A 278 8.82 -1.14 15.86
N GLU A 279 8.12 -2.25 15.92
CA GLU A 279 6.67 -2.33 15.80
C GLU A 279 6.11 -3.13 16.96
N PHE A 280 5.06 -2.60 17.56
CA PHE A 280 4.42 -3.18 18.73
C PHE A 280 2.91 -3.21 18.53
N PRO A 281 2.23 -4.37 18.71
CA PRO A 281 0.79 -4.39 18.85
C PRO A 281 0.43 -3.78 20.22
N VAL A 282 -0.30 -2.67 20.22
CA VAL A 282 -0.79 -2.03 21.46
C VAL A 282 -1.96 -2.83 22.01
N VAL A 283 -2.90 -3.18 21.13
CA VAL A 283 -3.97 -4.15 21.37
C VAL A 283 -3.97 -5.12 20.19
N LYS A 284 -3.74 -6.41 20.46
CA LYS A 284 -3.64 -7.43 19.42
C LYS A 284 -4.86 -7.44 18.51
N GLY A 285 -4.65 -7.44 17.20
CA GLY A 285 -5.71 -7.41 16.18
C GLY A 285 -6.37 -6.04 15.95
N GLU A 286 -6.24 -5.09 16.89
CA GLU A 286 -6.95 -3.80 16.80
C GLU A 286 -6.02 -2.63 16.50
N SER A 287 -4.94 -2.49 17.28
CA SER A 287 -4.07 -1.32 17.23
C SER A 287 -2.59 -1.65 17.35
N SER A 288 -1.78 -0.85 16.67
CA SER A 288 -0.32 -1.04 16.57
C SER A 288 0.38 0.31 16.68
N LEU A 289 1.62 0.28 17.16
CA LEU A 289 2.55 1.41 17.17
C LEU A 289 3.80 1.03 16.38
N MET A 290 4.23 1.91 15.49
CA MET A 290 5.51 1.80 14.79
C MET A 290 6.41 2.97 15.15
N LEU A 291 7.67 2.67 15.46
CA LEU A 291 8.73 3.64 15.69
C LEU A 291 9.86 3.38 14.69
N SER A 292 10.30 4.41 13.98
CA SER A 292 11.44 4.34 13.07
C SER A 292 12.41 5.48 13.37
N VAL A 293 13.69 5.15 13.51
CA VAL A 293 14.77 6.09 13.75
C VAL A 293 15.85 5.82 12.70
N ARG A 294 16.30 6.88 11.99
CA ARG A 294 17.41 6.83 11.03
C ARG A 294 18.46 7.86 11.41
N GLU A 295 19.73 7.50 11.32
CA GLU A 295 20.86 8.40 11.51
C GLU A 295 21.76 8.36 10.27
N SER A 296 22.17 9.54 9.80
CA SER A 296 23.20 9.68 8.77
C SER A 296 24.57 9.57 9.42
N ILE A 297 25.36 8.57 9.03
CA ILE A 297 26.71 8.35 9.58
C ILE A 297 27.77 9.13 8.78
N ILE A 298 27.38 9.82 7.70
CA ILE A 298 28.30 10.53 6.77
C ILE A 298 29.27 11.49 7.49
N ASP A 299 28.82 12.17 8.53
CA ASP A 299 29.63 13.13 9.29
C ASP A 299 30.68 12.45 10.19
N ARG A 300 30.50 11.16 10.54
CA ARG A 300 31.41 10.40 11.40
C ARG A 300 32.55 9.70 10.65
N VAL A 301 32.39 9.49 9.34
CA VAL A 301 33.40 8.81 8.50
C VAL A 301 34.32 9.80 7.78
N SER A 302 33.92 11.07 7.70
CA SER A 302 34.65 12.14 7.00
C SER A 302 35.79 12.79 7.81
N ASN A 303 36.26 12.18 8.91
CA ASN A 303 37.26 12.79 9.81
C ASN A 303 38.52 11.94 9.95
#